data_AF-A0A4Q5KXB5-F1
#
_entry.id   AF-A0A4Q5KXB5-F1
#
_cell.length_a   1.000
_cell.length_b   1.000
_cell.length_c   1.000
_cell.angle_alpha   90.00
_cell.angle_beta   90.00
_cell.angle_gamma   90.00
#
_symmetry.space_group_name_H-M   'P 1'
#
loop_
_entity.id
_entity.type
_entity.pdbx_description
1 polymer ?
#
loop_
_entity_poly.entity_id
_entity_poly.type
_entity_poly.pdbx_seq_one_letter_code
_entity_poly.pdbx_strand_id
1 'polypeptide(L)' 'MGKIIGIDLGTTNSCVAVLDGDTPRILENAEGERTTASVIAYTDGETLV' A
#
# COMPACT_ATOMS: atom_id res chain seq x y z
N MET A 1 10.10 16.01 -9.44
CA MET A 1 10.82 14.85 -8.88
C MET A 1 9.86 14.16 -7.91
N GLY A 2 9.53 12.89 -8.11
CA GLY A 2 8.63 12.15 -7.20
C GLY A 2 9.30 11.85 -5.86
N LYS A 3 8.50 11.58 -4.81
CA LYS A 3 9.03 11.04 -3.55
C LYS A 3 9.42 9.57 -3.75
N ILE A 4 10.56 9.15 -3.21
CA ILE A 4 10.91 7.72 -3.09
C ILE A 4 10.03 7.15 -1.97
N ILE A 5 9.42 6.00 -2.22
CA ILE A 5 8.55 5.30 -1.27
C ILE A 5 9.16 3.96 -0.85
N GLY A 6 8.89 3.55 0.39
CA GLY A 6 9.16 2.20 0.87
C GLY A 6 7.91 1.36 0.76
N ILE A 7 8.01 0.18 0.16
CA ILE A 7 6.93 -0.80 0.09
C ILE A 7 7.42 -2.07 0.76
N ASP A 8 6.73 -2.48 1.82
CA ASP A 8 6.81 -3.83 2.35
C ASP A 8 5.79 -4.69 1.60
N LEU A 9 6.28 -5.64 0.82
CA LEU A 9 5.47 -6.54 -0.01
C LEU A 9 5.40 -7.91 0.67
N GLY A 10 4.64 -7.98 1.76
CA GLY A 10 4.45 -9.20 2.53
C GLY A 10 3.47 -10.17 1.86
N THR A 11 3.55 -11.46 2.23
CA THR A 11 2.69 -12.51 1.66
C THR A 11 1.21 -12.31 1.98
N THR A 12 0.88 -11.82 3.19
CA THR A 12 -0.52 -11.63 3.64
C THR A 12 -0.97 -10.18 3.52
N ASN A 13 -0.11 -9.25 3.93
CA ASN A 13 -0.40 -7.83 3.92
C ASN A 13 0.80 -7.07 3.38
N SER A 14 0.52 -5.95 2.73
CA SER A 14 1.49 -4.98 2.24
C SER A 14 1.32 -3.64 2.95
N CYS A 15 2.39 -2.87 3.03
CA CYS A 15 2.41 -1.56 3.69
C CYS A 15 3.26 -0.58 2.89
N VAL A 16 2.86 0.69 2.85
CA VAL A 16 3.61 1.75 2.16
C VAL A 16 3.97 2.88 3.11
N ALA A 17 5.23 3.33 3.02
CA ALA A 17 5.77 4.41 3.81
C ALA A 17 6.44 5.47 2.94
N VAL A 18 6.45 6.70 3.46
CA VAL A 18 7.19 7.83 2.90
C VAL A 18 8.04 8.47 4.00
N LEU A 19 9.07 9.20 3.60
CA LEU A 19 9.70 10.18 4.48
C LEU A 19 8.89 11.48 4.43
N ASP A 20 8.35 11.88 5.59
CA ASP A 20 7.72 13.17 5.83
C ASP A 20 8.71 14.06 6.60
N GLY A 21 9.48 14.85 5.85
CA GLY A 21 10.73 15.41 6.37
C GLY A 21 11.72 14.30 6.72
N ASP A 22 12.20 14.29 7.96
CA ASP A 22 13.11 13.27 8.48
C ASP A 22 12.39 12.13 9.23
N THR A 23 11.05 12.12 9.23
CA THR A 23 10.25 11.12 9.96
C THR A 23 9.59 10.13 9.00
N PRO A 24 9.79 8.81 9.18
CA PRO A 24 9.02 7.80 8.44
C PRO A 24 7.54 7.84 8.82
N ARG A 25 6.67 7.85 7.82
CA ARG A 25 5.22 7.85 8.00
C ARG A 25 4.58 6.78 7.12
N ILE A 26 3.77 5.91 7.71
CA ILE A 26 2.92 4.96 6.98
C ILE A 26 1.72 5.71 6.41
N LEU A 27 1.34 5.37 5.17
CA LEU A 27 0.15 5.92 4.53
C LEU A 27 -1.05 4.97 4.73
N GLU A 28 -2.23 5.56 4.83
CA GLU A 28 -3.48 4.82 4.75
C GLU A 28 -3.81 4.52 3.28
N ASN A 29 -4.42 3.37 3.02
CA ASN A 29 -5.02 3.03 1.72
C ASN A 29 -6.36 3.76 1.53
N ALA A 30 -7.02 3.51 0.40
CA ALA A 30 -8.28 4.19 0.08
C ALA A 30 -9.42 3.82 1.06
N GLU A 31 -9.29 2.67 1.73
CA GLU A 31 -10.23 2.12 2.70
C GLU A 31 -9.97 2.64 4.13
N GLY A 32 -8.90 3.42 4.34
CA GLY A 32 -8.54 3.99 5.65
C GLY A 32 -7.68 3.07 6.53
N GLU A 33 -7.19 1.96 5.98
CA GLU A 33 -6.31 1.02 6.69
C GLU A 33 -4.84 1.31 6.38
N ARG A 34 -3.94 1.01 7.33
CA ARG A 34 -2.49 1.24 7.17
C ARG A 34 -1.76 0.08 6.49
N THR A 35 -2.47 -0.99 6.15
CA THR A 35 -1.98 -2.14 5.40
C THR A 35 -3.04 -2.55 4.39
N THR A 36 -2.62 -3.08 3.26
CA THR A 36 -3.52 -3.64 2.24
C THR A 36 -3.32 -5.15 2.18
N ALA A 37 -4.38 -5.93 2.08
CA ALA A 37 -4.28 -7.37 1.86
C ALA A 37 -3.50 -7.65 0.56
N SER A 38 -2.53 -8.56 0.61
CA SER A 38 -1.74 -8.95 -0.56
C SER A 38 -2.51 -9.95 -1.42
N VAL A 39 -3.67 -9.54 -1.90
CA VAL A 39 -4.64 -10.38 -2.60
C VAL A 39 -5.05 -9.67 -3.89
N ILE A 40 -5.12 -10.42 -4.98
CA ILE A 40 -5.71 -9.97 -6.23
C ILE A 40 -6.86 -10.91 -6.56
N ALA A 41 -8.02 -10.37 -6.89
CA ALA A 41 -9.15 -11.15 -7.38
C ALA A 41 -9.61 -10.65 -8.75
N TYR A 42 -10.09 -11.59 -9.58
CA TYR A 42 -10.66 -11.30 -10.89
C TYR A 42 -12.13 -11.72 -10.90
N THR A 43 -12.99 -10.83 -11.37
CA THR A 43 -14.42 -11.09 -11.62
C THR A 43 -14.73 -10.85 -13.10
N ASP A 44 -16.00 -10.95 -13.51
CA ASP A 44 -16.40 -10.76 -14.91
C ASP A 44 -16.21 -9.30 -15.36
N GLY A 45 -15.00 -8.97 -15.80
CA GLY A 45 -14.62 -7.67 -16.35
C GLY A 45 -13.98 -6.69 -15.36
N GLU A 46 -13.70 -7.11 -14.12
CA GLU A 46 -13.10 -6.26 -13.09
C GLU A 46 -11.97 -6.98 -12.32
N THR A 47 -10.96 -6.22 -11.94
CA THR A 47 -9.87 -6.66 -11.06
C THR A 47 -10.02 -5.95 -9.72
N LEU A 48 -10.14 -6.70 -8.63
CA LEU A 48 -10.22 -6.20 -7.27
C LEU A 48 -8.84 -6.25 -6.61
N VAL A 49 -8.47 -5.16 -5.95
CA VAL A 49 -7.18 -4.94 -5.26
C VAL A 49 -7.39 -4.24 -3.93
#